data_AF-A0A0B2SCW2-F1
#
_entry.id   AF-A0A0B2SCW2-F1
#
_cell.length_a   1.000
_cell.length_b   1.000
_cell.length_c   1.000
_cell.angle_alpha   90.00
_cell.angle_beta   90.00
_cell.angle_gamma   90.00
#
_symmetry.space_group_name_H-M   'P 1'
#
loop_
_entity.id
_entity.type
_entity.pdbx_description
1 polymer ?
#
loop_
_entity_poly.entity_id
_entity_poly.type
_entity_poly.pdbx_seq_one_letter_code
_entity_poly.pdbx_strand_id
1 'polypeptide(L)'
;LPILKGDNYKVWKQRVLLHLGWMDIDYAIRKDEPPAITETSEPDAVDLYEKWERSNRLSVMFIKTNISASIRGSVDQYDKVRDLLKAIDEQFTTSEKSLASTLIMQFSSIKLTGTRGVREHIMRLRDIVAQLKTLEVTMSESFLVHFILCTLPQQYTPFKISYNTHKDKWSINELMTMCVQEEERLIME
;
A
#
# COMPACT_ATOMS: atom_id res chain seq x y z
N LEU A 1 11.85 -11.76 -4.19
CA LEU A 1 10.65 -11.23 -3.48
C LEU A 1 11.10 -10.49 -2.23
N PRO A 2 10.34 -9.50 -1.73
CA PRO A 2 10.68 -8.86 -0.46
C PRO A 2 10.65 -9.88 0.69
N ILE A 3 11.53 -9.73 1.68
CA ILE A 3 11.49 -10.49 2.94
C ILE A 3 10.66 -9.69 3.94
N LEU A 4 9.72 -10.32 4.65
CA LEU A 4 8.92 -9.66 5.69
C LEU A 4 9.83 -9.26 6.86
N LYS A 5 9.89 -7.96 7.16
CA LYS A 5 10.71 -7.38 8.25
C LYS A 5 9.91 -6.50 9.22
N GLY A 6 8.61 -6.35 8.98
CA GLY A 6 7.67 -5.61 9.84
C GLY A 6 7.02 -4.44 9.15
N ASP A 7 7.81 -3.44 8.76
CA ASP A 7 7.36 -2.19 8.13
C ASP A 7 6.88 -2.35 6.66
N ASN A 8 7.22 -3.48 6.04
CA ASN A 8 6.94 -3.74 4.62
C ASN A 8 5.77 -4.70 4.37
N TYR A 9 4.98 -5.05 5.41
CA TYR A 9 3.95 -6.09 5.33
C TYR A 9 2.97 -5.93 4.15
N LYS A 10 2.45 -4.72 3.89
CA LYS A 10 1.51 -4.49 2.77
C LYS A 10 2.12 -4.87 1.41
N VAL A 11 3.33 -4.38 1.12
CA VAL A 11 4.05 -4.66 -0.12
C VAL A 11 4.45 -6.13 -0.20
N TRP A 12 4.88 -6.68 0.93
CA TRP A 12 5.24 -8.09 1.05
C TRP A 12 4.06 -9.01 0.72
N LYS A 13 2.89 -8.81 1.37
CA LYS A 13 1.69 -9.63 1.17
C LYS A 13 1.23 -9.59 -0.28
N GLN A 14 1.18 -8.41 -0.88
CA GLN A 14 0.82 -8.25 -2.29
C GLN A 14 1.76 -9.05 -3.20
N ARG A 15 3.07 -8.93 -3.01
CA ARG A 15 4.09 -9.60 -3.84
C ARG A 15 4.06 -11.13 -3.67
N VAL A 16 3.85 -11.61 -2.45
CA VAL A 16 3.76 -13.04 -2.13
C VAL A 16 2.50 -13.65 -2.75
N LEU A 17 1.33 -13.05 -2.54
CA LEU A 17 0.07 -13.58 -3.11
C LEU A 17 0.09 -13.58 -4.64
N LEU A 18 0.65 -12.53 -5.26
CA LEU A 18 0.82 -12.48 -6.71
C LEU A 18 1.67 -13.65 -7.22
N HIS A 19 2.77 -13.96 -6.54
CA HIS A 19 3.67 -15.04 -6.95
C HIS A 19 3.04 -16.42 -6.75
N LEU A 20 2.33 -16.63 -5.64
CA LEU A 20 1.59 -17.88 -5.39
C LEU A 20 0.53 -18.13 -6.48
N GLY A 21 -0.16 -17.07 -6.91
CA GLY A 21 -1.10 -17.12 -8.04
C GLY A 21 -0.43 -17.43 -9.37
N TRP A 22 0.71 -16.80 -9.68
CA TRP A 22 1.48 -17.09 -10.90
C TRP A 22 2.02 -18.52 -10.95
N MET A 23 2.32 -19.11 -9.79
CA MET A 23 2.79 -20.49 -9.69
C MET A 23 1.64 -21.51 -9.64
N ASP A 24 0.38 -21.07 -9.68
CA ASP A 24 -0.83 -21.91 -9.53
C ASP A 24 -0.81 -22.79 -8.25
N ILE A 25 -0.28 -22.24 -7.15
CA ILE A 25 -0.23 -22.92 -5.85
C ILE A 25 -1.10 -22.22 -4.81
N ASP A 26 -1.99 -21.31 -5.22
CA ASP A 26 -2.87 -20.51 -4.35
C ASP A 26 -4.24 -21.16 -4.08
N TYR A 27 -4.47 -22.39 -4.57
CA TYR A 27 -5.75 -23.07 -4.46
C TYR A 27 -6.26 -23.20 -3.02
N ALA A 28 -5.39 -23.60 -2.08
CA ALA A 28 -5.71 -23.71 -0.64
C ALA A 28 -5.90 -22.35 0.06
N ILE A 29 -5.52 -21.24 -0.59
CA ILE A 29 -5.82 -19.89 -0.12
C ILE A 29 -7.24 -19.50 -0.55
N ARG A 30 -7.65 -19.90 -1.76
CA ARG A 30 -8.94 -19.54 -2.36
C ARG A 30 -10.10 -20.45 -1.96
N LYS A 31 -9.83 -21.69 -1.57
CA LYS A 31 -10.84 -22.71 -1.26
C LYS A 31 -10.67 -23.26 0.15
N ASP A 32 -11.80 -23.53 0.81
CA ASP A 32 -11.82 -24.21 2.10
C ASP A 32 -11.22 -25.61 2.00
N GLU A 33 -10.71 -26.11 3.12
CA GLU A 33 -10.17 -27.47 3.23
C GLU A 33 -11.27 -28.49 2.89
N PRO A 34 -11.05 -29.38 1.90
CA PRO A 34 -11.97 -30.46 1.61
C PRO A 34 -12.09 -31.42 2.80
N PRO A 35 -13.17 -32.21 2.88
CA PRO A 35 -13.28 -33.28 3.87
C PRO A 35 -12.08 -34.23 3.81
N ALA A 36 -11.68 -34.75 4.96
CA ALA A 36 -10.62 -35.76 5.04
C ALA A 36 -11.00 -37.00 4.20
N ILE A 37 -10.02 -37.54 3.49
CA ILE A 37 -10.19 -38.77 2.72
C ILE A 37 -10.49 -39.93 3.67
N THR A 38 -11.48 -40.75 3.31
CA THR A 38 -11.82 -42.02 3.97
C THR A 38 -11.65 -43.17 2.98
N GLU A 39 -11.69 -44.42 3.47
CA GLU A 39 -11.61 -45.63 2.62
C GLU A 39 -12.75 -45.71 1.58
N THR A 40 -13.82 -44.94 1.76
CA THR A 40 -14.99 -44.87 0.88
C THR A 40 -15.03 -43.61 0.01
N SER A 41 -13.97 -42.81 -0.01
CA SER A 41 -13.94 -41.59 -0.83
C SER A 41 -13.90 -41.92 -2.32
N GLU A 42 -14.72 -41.19 -3.08
CA GLU A 42 -14.69 -41.25 -4.54
C GLU A 42 -13.35 -40.72 -5.08
N PRO A 43 -12.86 -41.24 -6.23
CA PRO A 43 -11.61 -40.79 -6.85
C PRO A 43 -11.50 -39.26 -7.01
N ASP A 44 -12.58 -38.60 -7.44
CA ASP A 44 -12.63 -37.15 -7.61
C ASP A 44 -12.43 -36.39 -6.28
N ALA A 45 -12.88 -36.95 -5.16
CA ALA A 45 -12.71 -36.36 -3.83
C ALA A 45 -11.26 -36.49 -3.35
N VAL A 46 -10.60 -37.61 -3.68
CA VAL A 46 -9.18 -37.84 -3.40
C VAL A 46 -8.32 -36.83 -4.18
N ASP A 47 -8.55 -36.71 -5.49
CA ASP A 47 -7.83 -35.77 -6.35
C ASP A 47 -7.98 -34.31 -5.88
N LEU A 48 -9.18 -33.93 -5.45
CA LEU A 48 -9.45 -32.61 -4.91
C LEU A 48 -8.66 -32.33 -3.62
N TYR A 49 -8.63 -33.30 -2.71
CA TYR A 49 -7.89 -33.20 -1.46
C TYR A 49 -6.38 -33.15 -1.72
N GLU A 50 -5.83 -34.01 -2.58
CA GLU A 50 -4.40 -34.00 -2.93
C GLU A 50 -3.98 -32.69 -3.59
N LYS A 51 -4.82 -32.13 -4.48
CA LYS A 51 -4.60 -30.82 -5.06
C LYS A 51 -4.58 -29.72 -4.00
N TRP A 52 -5.53 -29.75 -3.07
CA TRP A 52 -5.60 -28.80 -1.97
C TRP A 52 -4.38 -28.89 -1.06
N GLU A 53 -4.01 -30.09 -0.62
CA GLU A 53 -2.86 -30.28 0.27
C GLU A 53 -1.54 -29.91 -0.43
N ARG A 54 -1.36 -30.29 -1.69
CA ARG A 54 -0.18 -29.84 -2.45
C ARG A 54 -0.07 -28.32 -2.47
N SER A 55 -1.18 -27.62 -2.72
CA SER A 55 -1.22 -26.16 -2.71
C SER A 55 -0.96 -25.57 -1.32
N ASN A 56 -1.53 -26.16 -0.27
CA ASN A 56 -1.33 -25.77 1.12
C ASN A 56 0.14 -25.87 1.52
N ARG A 57 0.75 -27.06 1.38
CA ARG A 57 2.15 -27.33 1.72
C ARG A 57 3.13 -26.43 0.99
N LEU A 58 2.96 -26.28 -0.32
CA LEU A 58 3.85 -25.43 -1.14
C LEU A 58 3.71 -23.96 -0.76
N SER A 59 2.50 -23.48 -0.51
CA SER A 59 2.28 -22.10 -0.07
C SER A 59 2.88 -21.82 1.30
N VAL A 60 2.70 -22.73 2.27
CA VAL A 60 3.31 -22.60 3.61
C VAL A 60 4.84 -22.54 3.51
N MET A 61 5.45 -23.46 2.76
CA MET A 61 6.90 -23.49 2.57
C MET A 61 7.38 -22.19 1.92
N PHE A 62 6.71 -21.75 0.87
CA PHE A 62 7.06 -20.52 0.17
C PHE A 62 6.95 -19.28 1.08
N ILE A 63 5.84 -19.12 1.80
CA ILE A 63 5.63 -18.00 2.71
C ILE A 63 6.71 -18.01 3.80
N LYS A 64 6.95 -19.14 4.47
CA LYS A 64 7.95 -19.27 5.54
C LYS A 64 9.38 -18.96 5.06
N THR A 65 9.71 -19.17 3.79
CA THR A 65 11.03 -18.79 3.23
C THR A 65 11.17 -17.28 2.97
N ASN A 66 10.06 -16.55 2.88
CA ASN A 66 10.04 -15.10 2.63
C ASN A 66 9.81 -14.27 3.91
N ILE A 67 10.07 -14.86 5.08
CA ILE A 67 9.94 -14.22 6.40
C ILE A 67 11.32 -14.09 7.04
N SER A 68 11.62 -12.92 7.63
CA SER A 68 12.88 -12.69 8.33
C SER A 68 13.04 -13.65 9.51
N ALA A 69 14.24 -14.18 9.72
CA ALA A 69 14.56 -15.07 10.84
C ALA A 69 14.18 -14.48 12.21
N SER A 70 14.22 -13.15 12.35
CA SER A 70 13.87 -12.41 13.57
C SER A 70 12.40 -12.53 13.99
N ILE A 71 11.49 -12.83 13.06
CA ILE A 71 10.04 -12.96 13.32
C ILE A 71 9.49 -14.34 12.92
N ARG A 72 10.36 -15.25 12.47
CA ARG A 72 9.96 -16.57 11.97
C ARG A 72 9.38 -17.45 13.08
N GLY A 73 9.93 -17.36 14.29
CA GLY A 73 9.51 -18.18 15.42
C GLY A 73 8.03 -18.01 15.82
N SER A 74 7.42 -16.85 15.55
CA SER A 74 6.00 -16.61 15.87
C SER A 74 5.03 -17.26 14.87
N VAL A 75 5.52 -17.76 13.73
CA VAL A 75 4.69 -18.27 12.63
C VAL A 75 5.06 -19.69 12.18
N ASP A 76 6.12 -20.29 12.74
CA ASP A 76 6.59 -21.62 12.34
C ASP A 76 5.61 -22.74 12.70
N GLN A 77 4.74 -22.53 13.70
CA GLN A 77 3.75 -23.49 14.19
C GLN A 77 2.53 -23.70 13.29
N TYR A 78 2.35 -22.90 12.23
CA TYR A 78 1.18 -22.99 11.35
C TYR A 78 1.46 -23.89 10.14
N ASP A 79 0.67 -24.94 10.01
CA ASP A 79 0.75 -25.91 8.90
C ASP A 79 -0.31 -25.68 7.82
N LYS A 80 -1.32 -24.87 8.11
CA LYS A 80 -2.34 -24.43 7.16
C LYS A 80 -2.01 -23.03 6.66
N VAL A 81 -1.96 -22.86 5.34
CA VAL A 81 -1.62 -21.58 4.69
C VAL A 81 -2.55 -20.45 5.12
N ARG A 82 -3.84 -20.73 5.33
CA ARG A 82 -4.83 -19.73 5.74
C ARG A 82 -4.62 -19.29 7.18
N ASP A 83 -4.31 -20.21 8.08
CA ASP A 83 -4.02 -19.89 9.48
C ASP A 83 -2.69 -19.12 9.60
N LEU A 84 -1.68 -19.53 8.82
CA LEU A 84 -0.41 -18.81 8.69
C LEU A 84 -0.62 -17.36 8.23
N LEU A 85 -1.36 -17.17 7.12
CA LEU A 85 -1.65 -15.83 6.61
C LEU A 85 -2.46 -15.01 7.61
N LYS A 86 -3.45 -15.61 8.29
CA LYS A 86 -4.23 -14.93 9.32
C LYS A 86 -3.37 -14.49 10.50
N ALA A 87 -2.47 -15.34 10.99
CA ALA A 87 -1.56 -14.98 12.08
C ALA A 87 -0.60 -13.84 11.69
N ILE A 88 -0.07 -13.87 10.46
CA ILE A 88 0.75 -12.78 9.92
C ILE A 88 -0.10 -11.51 9.79
N ASP A 89 -1.33 -11.62 9.30
CA ASP A 89 -2.25 -10.49 9.20
C ASP A 89 -2.49 -9.87 10.59
N GLU A 90 -2.82 -10.65 11.60
CA GLU A 90 -3.05 -10.17 12.97
C GLU A 90 -1.81 -9.50 13.58
N GLN A 91 -0.61 -10.03 13.29
CA GLN A 91 0.65 -9.50 13.82
C GLN A 91 1.12 -8.20 13.13
N PHE A 92 0.83 -8.04 11.84
CA PHE A 92 1.36 -6.94 11.02
C PHE A 92 0.30 -5.99 10.45
N THR A 93 -0.99 -6.25 10.72
CA THR A 93 -2.04 -5.27 10.46
C THR A 93 -1.83 -4.09 11.39
N THR A 94 -1.19 -3.06 10.85
CA THR A 94 -1.20 -1.73 11.45
C THR A 94 -2.66 -1.33 11.61
N SER A 95 -3.10 -1.04 12.84
CA SER A 95 -4.45 -0.53 13.08
C SER A 95 -4.73 0.62 12.12
N GLU A 96 -5.93 0.65 11.54
CA GLU A 96 -6.36 1.75 10.67
C GLU A 96 -6.12 3.13 11.32
N LYS A 97 -6.25 3.20 12.65
CA LYS A 97 -5.96 4.40 13.45
C LYS A 97 -4.49 4.79 13.45
N SER A 98 -3.58 3.84 13.63
CA SER A 98 -2.14 4.13 13.62
C SER A 98 -1.65 4.47 12.21
N LEU A 99 -2.18 3.78 11.18
CA LEU A 99 -1.92 4.13 9.79
C LEU A 99 -2.41 5.55 9.46
N ALA A 100 -3.63 5.91 9.85
CA ALA A 100 -4.16 7.26 9.67
C ALA A 100 -3.25 8.29 10.36
N SER A 101 -2.79 8.01 11.59
CA SER A 101 -1.87 8.90 12.32
C SER A 101 -0.54 9.08 11.60
N THR A 102 0.05 7.99 11.08
CA THR A 102 1.27 8.04 10.26
C THR A 102 1.07 8.85 8.98
N LEU A 103 -0.03 8.63 8.26
CA LEU A 103 -0.34 9.37 7.03
C LEU A 103 -0.58 10.87 7.33
N ILE A 104 -1.25 11.22 8.42
CA ILE A 104 -1.41 12.62 8.87
C ILE A 104 -0.04 13.25 9.18
N MET A 105 0.84 12.52 9.86
CA MET A 105 2.20 13.00 10.17
C MET A 105 3.02 13.21 8.90
N GLN A 106 2.96 12.29 7.94
CA GLN A 106 3.61 12.44 6.64
C GLN A 106 3.01 13.62 5.86
N PHE A 107 1.68 13.72 5.80
CA PHE A 107 0.98 14.81 5.13
C PHE A 107 1.39 16.16 5.69
N SER A 108 1.41 16.33 7.02
CA SER A 108 1.72 17.61 7.67
C SER A 108 3.19 18.03 7.60
N SER A 109 4.11 17.07 7.40
CA SER A 109 5.55 17.33 7.38
C SER A 109 6.14 17.46 5.97
N ILE A 110 5.42 17.01 4.93
CA ILE A 110 5.93 17.01 3.56
C ILE A 110 6.14 18.43 3.05
N LYS A 111 7.30 18.68 2.45
CA LYS A 111 7.65 19.93 1.76
C LYS A 111 8.41 19.60 0.50
N LEU A 112 8.23 20.42 -0.54
CA LEU A 112 9.05 20.34 -1.73
C LEU A 112 10.40 21.03 -1.42
N THR A 113 11.50 20.28 -1.50
CA THR A 113 12.84 20.73 -1.05
C THR A 113 13.69 21.40 -2.12
N GLY A 114 13.18 21.53 -3.35
CA GLY A 114 13.87 22.18 -4.48
C GLY A 114 12.88 22.72 -5.51
N THR A 115 13.39 23.24 -6.62
CA THR A 115 12.56 23.82 -7.69
C THR A 115 11.98 22.79 -8.66
N ARG A 116 12.48 21.54 -8.64
CA ARG A 116 12.06 20.48 -9.56
C ARG A 116 11.18 19.43 -8.86
N GLY A 117 10.33 18.77 -9.64
CA GLY A 117 9.50 17.65 -9.20
C GLY A 117 8.14 18.08 -8.65
N VAL A 118 7.64 19.27 -8.99
CA VAL A 118 6.37 19.78 -8.43
C VAL A 118 5.17 18.88 -8.76
N ARG A 119 5.15 18.28 -9.96
CA ARG A 119 4.12 17.32 -10.36
C ARG A 119 4.12 16.08 -9.47
N GLU A 120 5.29 15.48 -9.25
CA GLU A 120 5.43 14.29 -8.41
C GLU A 120 5.06 14.60 -6.95
N HIS A 121 5.48 15.77 -6.46
CA HIS A 121 5.11 16.26 -5.13
C HIS A 121 3.60 16.38 -4.93
N ILE A 122 2.88 17.00 -5.88
CA ILE A 122 1.42 17.13 -5.82
C ILE A 122 0.74 15.76 -5.94
N MET A 123 1.23 14.88 -6.82
CA MET A 123 0.70 13.51 -6.94
C MET A 123 0.86 12.72 -5.64
N ARG A 124 2.00 12.86 -4.95
CA ARG A 124 2.24 12.23 -3.65
C ARG A 124 1.29 12.75 -2.58
N LEU A 125 1.06 14.06 -2.53
CA LEU A 125 0.06 14.65 -1.64
C LEU A 125 -1.35 14.09 -1.90
N ARG A 126 -1.78 14.03 -3.17
CA ARG A 126 -3.07 13.45 -3.56
C ARG A 126 -3.21 11.98 -3.15
N ASP A 127 -2.14 11.20 -3.30
CA ASP A 127 -2.14 9.79 -2.91
C ASP A 127 -2.34 9.65 -1.39
N ILE A 128 -1.63 10.43 -0.57
CA ILE A 128 -1.83 10.45 0.88
C ILE A 128 -3.28 10.81 1.24
N VAL A 129 -3.86 11.82 0.58
CA VAL A 129 -5.27 12.21 0.80
C VAL A 129 -6.23 11.08 0.42
N ALA A 130 -5.99 10.40 -0.70
CA ALA A 130 -6.80 9.28 -1.15
C ALA A 130 -6.73 8.12 -0.14
N GLN A 131 -5.54 7.80 0.36
CA GLN A 131 -5.36 6.79 1.41
C GLN A 131 -6.08 7.18 2.71
N LEU A 132 -5.96 8.44 3.15
CA LEU A 132 -6.68 8.96 4.32
C LEU A 132 -8.20 8.85 4.16
N LYS A 133 -8.73 9.10 2.96
CA LYS A 133 -10.17 8.95 2.66
C LYS A 133 -10.65 7.51 2.83
N THR A 134 -9.83 6.51 2.52
CA THR A 134 -10.19 5.09 2.78
C THR A 134 -10.26 4.75 4.26
N LEU A 135 -9.66 5.59 5.12
CA LEU A 135 -9.66 5.47 6.58
C LEU A 135 -10.65 6.46 7.23
N GLU A 136 -11.66 6.91 6.48
CA GLU A 136 -12.70 7.86 6.90
C GLU A 136 -12.20 9.26 7.30
N VAL A 137 -10.92 9.57 7.06
CA VAL A 137 -10.35 10.91 7.25
C VAL A 137 -10.52 11.69 5.94
N THR A 138 -11.55 12.54 5.90
CA THR A 138 -11.86 13.33 4.71
C THR A 138 -11.25 14.73 4.79
N MET A 139 -10.79 15.25 3.64
CA MET A 139 -10.37 16.64 3.51
C MET A 139 -11.04 17.26 2.27
N SER A 140 -11.34 18.55 2.35
CA SER A 140 -11.88 19.27 1.22
C SER A 140 -10.80 19.55 0.17
N GLU A 141 -11.19 19.59 -1.10
CA GLU A 141 -10.28 19.97 -2.19
C GLU A 141 -9.65 21.35 -1.95
N SER A 142 -10.44 22.31 -1.44
CA SER A 142 -9.95 23.64 -1.08
C SER A 142 -8.85 23.60 -0.03
N PHE A 143 -8.96 22.75 1.00
CA PHE A 143 -7.90 22.60 1.98
C PHE A 143 -6.63 22.03 1.34
N LEU A 144 -6.74 21.02 0.48
CA LEU A 144 -5.58 20.43 -0.19
C LEU A 144 -4.86 21.44 -1.09
N VAL A 145 -5.59 22.26 -1.83
CA VAL A 145 -5.03 23.33 -2.68
C VAL A 145 -4.20 24.31 -1.84
N HIS A 146 -4.77 24.83 -0.75
CA HIS A 146 -4.03 25.72 0.15
C HIS A 146 -2.84 25.03 0.82
N PHE A 147 -2.99 23.76 1.19
CA PHE A 147 -1.91 22.99 1.78
C PHE A 147 -0.75 22.80 0.80
N ILE A 148 -1.02 22.43 -0.46
CA ILE A 148 -0.01 22.33 -1.51
C ILE A 148 0.79 23.64 -1.61
N LEU A 149 0.12 24.79 -1.67
CA LEU A 149 0.78 26.10 -1.71
C LEU A 149 1.70 26.34 -0.49
N CYS A 150 1.31 25.91 0.71
CA CYS A 150 2.15 25.98 1.90
C CYS A 150 3.39 25.09 1.83
N THR A 151 3.34 23.98 1.09
CA THR A 151 4.46 23.02 0.95
C THR A 151 5.49 23.41 -0.12
N LEU A 152 5.16 24.33 -1.04
CA LEU A 152 6.10 24.81 -2.06
C LEU A 152 7.23 25.65 -1.42
N PRO A 153 8.47 25.58 -1.94
CA PRO A 153 9.60 26.30 -1.36
C PRO A 153 9.54 27.80 -1.69
N GLN A 154 10.48 28.56 -1.13
CA GLN A 154 10.47 30.03 -1.20
C GLN A 154 10.58 30.56 -2.64
N GLN A 155 11.20 29.81 -3.56
CA GLN A 155 11.31 30.20 -4.97
C GLN A 155 9.92 30.40 -5.63
N TYR A 156 8.89 29.71 -5.15
CA TYR A 156 7.50 29.87 -5.62
C TYR A 156 6.75 31.02 -4.93
N THR A 157 7.41 31.90 -4.18
CA THR A 157 6.73 33.03 -3.51
C THR A 157 5.95 33.91 -4.49
N PRO A 158 6.50 34.32 -5.65
CA PRO A 158 5.74 35.10 -6.65
C PRO A 158 4.47 34.38 -7.11
N PHE A 159 4.55 33.07 -7.36
CA PHE A 159 3.42 32.23 -7.70
C PHE A 159 2.34 32.20 -6.61
N LYS A 160 2.72 32.05 -5.34
CA LYS A 160 1.77 32.09 -4.21
C LYS A 160 1.05 33.43 -4.12
N ILE A 161 1.77 34.54 -4.35
CA ILE A 161 1.18 35.88 -4.38
C ILE A 161 0.17 35.98 -5.54
N SER A 162 0.54 35.49 -6.73
CA SER A 162 -0.34 35.46 -7.91
C SER A 162 -1.61 34.64 -7.67
N TYR A 163 -1.52 33.52 -6.95
CA TYR A 163 -2.71 32.74 -6.57
C TYR A 163 -3.60 33.51 -5.59
N ASN A 164 -3.00 34.12 -4.55
CA ASN A 164 -3.76 34.83 -3.50
C ASN A 164 -4.50 36.07 -4.02
N THR A 165 -4.02 36.70 -5.10
CA THR A 165 -4.68 37.83 -5.75
C THR A 165 -5.71 37.39 -6.81
N HIS A 166 -5.72 36.09 -7.16
CA HIS A 166 -6.68 35.52 -8.09
C HIS A 166 -8.04 35.35 -7.41
N LYS A 167 -9.12 35.70 -8.11
CA LYS A 167 -10.49 35.61 -7.56
C LYS A 167 -11.04 34.19 -7.59
N ASP A 168 -10.66 33.44 -8.61
CA ASP A 168 -11.17 32.09 -8.83
C ASP A 168 -10.37 31.06 -8.04
N LYS A 169 -11.07 30.09 -7.46
CA LYS A 169 -10.45 28.96 -6.78
C LYS A 169 -10.06 27.93 -7.81
N TRP A 170 -8.80 27.51 -7.79
CA TRP A 170 -8.32 26.44 -8.66
C TRP A 170 -8.67 25.08 -8.09
N SER A 171 -9.00 24.15 -8.99
CA SER A 171 -8.92 22.72 -8.75
C SER A 171 -7.46 22.28 -8.59
N ILE A 172 -7.27 21.06 -8.07
CA ILE A 172 -5.91 20.51 -7.93
C ILE A 172 -5.23 20.33 -9.30
N ASN A 173 -5.99 20.02 -10.35
CA ASN A 173 -5.44 19.83 -11.70
C ASN A 173 -4.99 21.14 -12.33
N GLU A 174 -5.76 22.22 -12.13
CA GLU A 174 -5.36 23.57 -12.55
C GLU A 174 -4.12 24.02 -11.79
N LEU A 175 -4.11 23.89 -10.46
CA LEU A 175 -2.94 24.20 -9.63
C LEU A 175 -1.70 23.44 -10.10
N MET A 176 -1.83 22.14 -10.38
CA MET A 176 -0.72 21.31 -10.86
C MET A 176 -0.18 21.83 -12.20
N THR A 177 -1.07 22.21 -13.12
CA THR A 177 -0.68 22.74 -14.44
C THR A 177 0.10 24.05 -14.28
N MET A 178 -0.42 24.97 -13.47
CA MET A 178 0.21 26.27 -13.22
C MET A 178 1.54 26.14 -12.47
N CYS A 179 1.64 25.21 -11.50
CA CYS A 179 2.88 24.91 -10.81
C CYS A 179 3.98 24.39 -11.73
N VAL A 180 3.64 23.55 -12.73
CA VAL A 180 4.60 23.01 -13.70
C VAL A 180 5.12 24.13 -14.62
N GLN A 181 4.26 25.04 -15.06
CA GLN A 181 4.69 26.21 -15.83
C GLN A 181 5.64 27.11 -15.02
N GLU A 182 5.33 27.33 -13.74
CA GLU A 182 6.19 28.10 -12.84
C GLU A 182 7.54 27.39 -12.58
N GLU A 183 7.54 26.07 -12.44
CA GLU A 183 8.76 25.26 -12.36
C GLU A 183 9.65 25.47 -13.60
N GLU A 184 9.09 25.42 -14.81
CA GLU A 184 9.84 25.67 -16.05
C GLU A 184 10.43 27.09 -16.08
N ARG A 185 9.66 28.10 -15.67
CA ARG A 185 10.14 29.48 -15.54
C ARG A 185 11.32 29.59 -14.57
N LEU A 186 11.22 28.98 -13.39
CA LEU A 186 12.26 28.99 -12.35
C LEU A 186 13.53 28.21 -12.73
N ILE A 187 13.44 27.25 -13.66
CA ILE A 187 14.60 26.52 -14.16
C ILE A 187 15.38 27.33 -15.22
N MET A 188 14.72 28.27 -15.89
CA MET A 188 15.34 29.14 -16.90
C MET A 188 16.03 30.38 -16.31
N GLU A 189 15.80 30.68 -15.02
CA GLU A 189 16.48 31.73 -14.24
C GLU A 189 17.79 31.22 -13.63
#